data_AF-A0AA40MG09-F1
#
_entry.id   AF-A0AA40MG09-F1
#
_cell.length_a   1.000
_cell.length_b   1.000
_cell.length_c   1.000
_cell.angle_alpha   90.00
_cell.angle_beta   90.00
_cell.angle_gamma   90.00
#
_symmetry.space_group_name_H-M   'P 1'
#
loop_
_entity.id
_entity.type
_entity.pdbx_description
1 polymer ?
#
loop_
_entity_poly.entity_id
_entity_poly.type
_entity_poly.pdbx_seq_one_letter_code
_entity_poly.pdbx_strand_id
1 'polypeptide(L)'
;MVRFILFVVSAIVLVVMIGIAKRDAGCRRYWTIYACFVVSGFACWLAFAVVGSEVDAQGILHEPFALLPAGGLLAGIGMVGGLIRGIIALYRQR
;
A
#
# COMPACT_ATOMS: atom_id res chain seq x y z
N MET A 1 -14.98 3.53 8.82
CA MET A 1 -13.91 3.56 9.85
C MET A 1 -12.70 2.71 9.45
N VAL A 2 -12.87 1.43 9.10
CA VAL A 2 -11.76 0.51 8.76
C VAL A 2 -10.89 0.99 7.59
N ARG A 3 -11.47 1.54 6.51
CA ARG A 3 -10.70 2.11 5.37
C ARG A 3 -9.82 3.29 5.76
N PHE A 4 -10.34 4.21 6.58
CA PHE A 4 -9.56 5.36 7.05
C PHE A 4 -8.34 4.91 7.87
N ILE A 5 -8.53 3.90 8.73
CA ILE A 5 -7.44 3.30 9.50
C ILE A 5 -6.40 2.65 8.56
N LEU A 6 -6.83 1.90 7.56
CA LEU A 6 -5.94 1.30 6.56
C LEU A 6 -5.11 2.34 5.81
N PHE A 7 -5.73 3.44 5.37
CA PHE A 7 -5.04 4.56 4.71
C PHE A 7 -3.99 5.20 5.63
N VAL A 8 -4.33 5.46 6.90
CA VAL A 8 -3.41 6.07 7.86
C VAL A 8 -2.24 5.12 8.15
N VAL A 9 -2.51 3.83 8.36
CA VAL A 9 -1.48 2.82 8.62
C VAL A 9 -0.52 2.69 7.44
N SER A 10 -1.03 2.56 6.21
CA SER A 10 -0.16 2.46 5.03
C SER A 10 0.65 3.74 4.78
N ALA A 11 0.13 4.91 5.15
CA ALA A 11 0.86 6.18 5.04
C ALA A 11 1.99 6.27 6.07
N ILE A 12 1.71 5.92 7.33
CA ILE A 12 2.72 5.85 8.39
C ILE A 12 3.83 4.87 8.01
N VAL A 13 3.45 3.69 7.52
CA VAL A 13 4.40 2.67 7.06
C VAL A 13 5.27 3.21 5.93
N LEU A 14 4.70 3.88 4.94
CA LEU A 14 5.47 4.48 3.84
C LEU A 14 6.51 5.48 4.37
N VAL A 15 6.15 6.33 5.33
CA VAL A 15 7.07 7.32 5.92
C VAL A 15 8.19 6.65 6.71
N VAL A 16 7.84 5.69 7.56
CA VAL A 16 8.83 4.89 8.32
C VAL A 16 9.78 4.19 7.35
N MET A 17 9.23 3.65 6.27
CA MET A 17 9.99 2.96 5.24
C MET A 17 11.00 3.89 4.55
N ILE A 18 10.60 5.11 4.18
CA ILE A 18 11.52 6.11 3.60
C ILE A 18 12.66 6.46 4.58
N GLY A 19 12.37 6.54 5.88
CA GLY A 19 13.36 6.80 6.92
C GLY A 19 14.39 5.68 7.09
N ILE A 20 13.95 4.41 7.03
CA ILE A 20 14.85 3.26 7.10
C ILE A 20 15.66 3.13 5.79
N ALA A 21 15.05 3.36 4.64
CA ALA A 21 15.73 3.37 3.34
C ALA A 21 16.91 4.35 3.29
N LYS A 22 16.80 5.51 3.96
CA LYS A 22 17.89 6.49 4.07
C LYS A 22 19.09 5.97 4.87
N ARG A 23 18.89 5.04 5.81
CA ARG A 23 20.00 4.44 6.59
C ARG A 23 20.72 3.33 5.84
N ASP A 24 20.07 2.75 4.82
CA ASP A 24 20.51 1.52 4.18
C ASP A 24 20.83 1.75 2.69
N ALA A 25 21.90 2.50 2.43
CA ALA A 25 22.29 2.97 1.10
C ALA A 25 22.56 1.84 0.08
N GLY A 26 22.91 0.64 0.54
CA GLY A 26 23.19 -0.53 -0.32
C GLY A 26 21.96 -1.21 -0.90
N CYS A 27 20.78 -1.06 -0.29
CA CYS A 27 19.56 -1.80 -0.66
C CYS A 27 18.49 -0.94 -1.35
N ARG A 28 18.85 0.26 -1.85
CA ARG A 28 17.92 1.27 -2.40
C ARG A 28 16.92 0.74 -3.43
N ARG A 29 17.33 -0.20 -4.30
CA ARG A 29 16.45 -0.79 -5.32
C ARG A 29 15.26 -1.55 -4.73
N TYR A 30 15.48 -2.31 -3.65
CA TYR A 30 14.42 -3.08 -2.99
C TYR A 30 13.39 -2.16 -2.33
N TRP A 31 13.86 -1.10 -1.67
CA TRP A 31 13.01 -0.09 -1.05
C TRP A 31 12.07 0.58 -2.06
N THR A 32 12.58 0.93 -3.25
CA THR A 32 11.74 1.51 -4.32
C THR A 32 10.64 0.55 -4.77
N ILE A 33 10.94 -0.74 -4.92
CA ILE A 33 9.95 -1.74 -5.35
C ILE A 33 8.80 -1.83 -4.34
N TYR A 34 9.09 -1.95 -3.05
CA TYR A 34 8.04 -2.03 -2.01
C TYR A 34 7.25 -0.73 -1.90
N ALA A 35 7.90 0.43 -2.07
CA ALA A 35 7.20 1.71 -2.09
C ALA A 35 6.21 1.80 -3.27
N CYS A 36 6.59 1.32 -4.46
CA CYS A 36 5.68 1.25 -5.61
C CYS A 36 4.46 0.38 -5.31
N PHE A 37 4.62 -0.77 -4.65
CA PHE A 37 3.49 -1.63 -4.25
C PHE A 37 2.53 -0.92 -3.29
N VAL A 38 3.05 -0.21 -2.29
CA VAL A 38 2.22 0.57 -1.35
C VAL A 38 1.46 1.67 -2.10
N VAL A 39 2.14 2.43 -2.97
CA VAL A 39 1.54 3.51 -3.76
C VAL A 39 0.46 2.98 -4.71
N SER A 40 0.70 1.85 -5.38
CA SER A 40 -0.29 1.22 -6.24
C SER A 40 -1.52 0.76 -5.44
N GLY A 41 -1.33 0.25 -4.23
CA GLY A 41 -2.44 -0.10 -3.33
C GLY A 41 -3.30 1.12 -2.96
N PHE A 42 -2.66 2.24 -2.65
CA PHE A 42 -3.34 3.53 -2.44
C PHE A 42 -4.09 4.00 -3.69
N ALA A 43 -3.47 3.89 -4.86
CA ALA A 43 -4.08 4.28 -6.12
C ALA A 43 -5.35 3.47 -6.41
N CYS A 44 -5.38 2.16 -6.09
CA CYS A 44 -6.58 1.34 -6.21
C CYS A 44 -7.71 1.84 -5.31
N TRP A 45 -7.43 2.20 -4.07
CA TRP A 45 -8.47 2.73 -3.18
C TRP A 45 -8.93 4.14 -3.56
N LEU A 46 -8.02 4.98 -4.04
CA LEU A 46 -8.36 6.30 -4.57
C LEU A 46 -9.26 6.17 -5.80
N ALA A 47 -8.90 5.28 -6.74
CA ALA A 47 -9.69 5.01 -7.92
C ALA A 47 -11.09 4.48 -7.56
N PHE A 48 -11.21 3.60 -6.55
CA PHE A 48 -12.52 3.20 -6.04
C PHE A 48 -13.33 4.42 -5.55
N ALA A 49 -12.70 5.34 -4.81
CA ALA A 49 -13.38 6.52 -4.27
C ALA A 49 -13.85 7.48 -5.37
N VAL A 50 -13.16 7.52 -6.51
CA VAL A 50 -13.52 8.35 -7.68
C VAL A 50 -14.61 7.70 -8.52
N VAL A 51 -14.50 6.39 -8.79
CA VAL A 51 -15.46 5.65 -9.63
C VAL A 51 -16.81 5.51 -8.93
N GLY A 52 -16.80 5.34 -7.60
CA GLY A 52 -18.04 5.24 -6.83
C GLY A 52 -18.86 3.99 -7.14
N SER A 53 -20.16 4.10 -6.93
CA SER A 53 -21.15 3.04 -7.06
C SER A 53 -22.37 3.61 -7.75
N GLU A 54 -22.80 3.01 -8.86
CA GLU A 54 -23.99 3.45 -9.59
C GLU A 54 -24.94 2.26 -9.78
N VAL A 55 -26.23 2.53 -9.64
CA VAL A 55 -27.29 1.55 -9.92
C VAL A 55 -27.86 1.88 -11.29
N ASP A 56 -27.86 0.92 -12.21
CA ASP A 56 -28.44 1.11 -13.54
C ASP A 56 -29.98 1.20 -13.49
N ALA A 57 -30.59 1.56 -14.62
CA ALA A 57 -32.05 1.65 -14.74
C ALA A 57 -32.77 0.28 -14.60
N GLN A 58 -32.03 -0.83 -14.68
CA GLN A 58 -32.50 -2.19 -14.49
C GLN A 58 -32.32 -2.67 -13.03
N GLY A 59 -31.80 -1.83 -12.13
CA GLY A 59 -31.55 -2.15 -10.73
C GLY A 59 -30.25 -2.93 -10.47
N ILE A 60 -29.35 -3.02 -11.45
CA ILE A 60 -28.03 -3.66 -11.31
C ILE A 60 -27.03 -2.66 -10.71
N LEU A 61 -26.37 -3.09 -9.64
CA LEU A 61 -25.33 -2.33 -8.97
C LEU A 61 -23.99 -2.51 -9.70
N HIS A 62 -23.49 -1.43 -10.31
CA HIS A 62 -22.16 -1.36 -10.89
C HIS A 62 -21.18 -0.78 -9.87
N GLU A 63 -20.47 -1.67 -9.17
CA GLU A 63 -19.41 -1.30 -8.22
C GLU A 63 -18.06 -1.90 -8.63
N PRO A 64 -16.96 -1.13 -8.51
CA PRO A 64 -15.60 -1.60 -8.78
C PRO A 64 -15.07 -2.44 -7.60
N PHE A 65 -15.78 -3.51 -7.25
CA PHE A 65 -15.49 -4.38 -6.09
C PHE A 65 -14.06 -4.92 -6.08
N ALA A 66 -13.46 -5.15 -7.25
CA ALA A 66 -12.11 -5.69 -7.37
C ALA A 66 -11.02 -4.74 -6.83
N LEU A 67 -11.26 -3.41 -6.83
CA LEU A 67 -10.25 -2.42 -6.42
C LEU A 67 -9.98 -2.43 -4.91
N LEU A 68 -10.98 -2.80 -4.11
CA LEU A 68 -10.87 -2.95 -2.65
C LEU A 68 -9.86 -4.04 -2.23
N PRO A 69 -10.05 -5.33 -2.61
CA PRO A 69 -9.12 -6.40 -2.28
C PRO A 69 -7.80 -6.26 -3.02
N ALA A 70 -7.80 -5.81 -4.28
CA ALA A 70 -6.54 -5.55 -5.00
C ALA A 70 -5.68 -4.48 -4.30
N GLY A 71 -6.29 -3.38 -3.86
CA GLY A 71 -5.61 -2.34 -3.11
C GLY A 71 -5.01 -2.87 -1.80
N GLY A 72 -5.77 -3.69 -1.07
CA GLY A 72 -5.30 -4.35 0.15
C GLY A 72 -4.13 -5.31 -0.07
N LEU A 73 -4.18 -6.13 -1.12
CA LEU A 73 -3.11 -7.05 -1.46
C LEU A 73 -1.82 -6.32 -1.83
N LEU A 74 -1.91 -5.30 -2.70
CA LEU A 74 -0.76 -4.51 -3.13
C LEU A 74 -0.11 -3.76 -1.95
N ALA A 75 -0.93 -3.09 -1.15
CA ALA A 75 -0.43 -2.39 0.05
C ALA A 75 0.17 -3.38 1.06
N GLY A 76 -0.45 -4.53 1.26
CA GLY A 76 0.03 -5.59 2.15
C GLY A 76 1.39 -6.15 1.74
N ILE A 77 1.58 -6.46 0.44
CA ILE A 77 2.87 -6.96 -0.09
C ILE A 77 3.97 -5.91 0.12
N GLY A 78 3.69 -4.65 -0.19
CA GLY A 78 4.63 -3.55 0.01
C GLY A 78 5.03 -3.37 1.48
N MET A 79 4.05 -3.41 2.38
CA MET A 79 4.26 -3.26 3.82
C MET A 79 5.04 -4.43 4.42
N VAL A 80 4.63 -5.68 4.15
CA VAL A 80 5.26 -6.88 4.71
C VAL A 80 6.68 -7.05 4.17
N GLY A 81 6.87 -6.97 2.85
CA GLY A 81 8.19 -7.11 2.25
C GLY A 81 9.15 -6.00 2.68
N GLY A 82 8.61 -4.79 2.85
CA GLY A 82 9.31 -3.66 3.41
C GLY A 82 9.78 -3.83 4.84
N LEU A 83 8.87 -4.26 5.73
CA LEU A 83 9.16 -4.56 7.13
C LEU A 83 10.23 -5.63 7.26
N ILE A 84 10.10 -6.74 6.52
CA ILE A 84 11.08 -7.83 6.56
C ILE A 84 12.47 -7.31 6.17
N ARG A 85 12.57 -6.52 5.10
CA ARG A 85 13.86 -5.93 4.69
C ARG A 85 14.40 -4.93 5.70
N GLY A 86 13.56 -4.05 6.24
CA GLY A 86 13.96 -3.11 7.29
C GLY A 86 14.47 -3.81 8.54
N ILE A 87 13.84 -4.91 8.94
CA ILE A 87 14.28 -5.75 10.05
C ILE A 87 15.63 -6.41 9.75
N ILE A 88 15.80 -7.02 8.57
CA ILE A 88 17.08 -7.63 8.16
C ILE A 88 18.20 -6.58 8.12
N ALA A 89 17.93 -5.40 7.58
CA ALA A 89 18.87 -4.29 7.53
C ALA A 89 19.31 -3.85 8.94
N LEU A 90 18.37 -3.79 9.87
CA LEU A 90 18.64 -3.44 11.26
C LEU A 90 19.49 -4.50 11.97
N TYR A 91 19.21 -5.80 11.74
CA TYR A 91 20.02 -6.88 12.28
C TYR A 91 21.42 -6.93 11.68
N ARG A 92 21.61 -6.51 10.43
CA ARG A 92 22.94 -6.47 9.79
C ARG A 92 23.82 -5.32 10.29
N GLN A 93 23.23 -4.30 10.92
CA GLN A 93 23.95 -3.16 11.49
C GLN A 93 24.35 -3.34 12.97
N ARG A 94 23.87 -4.40 13.63
CA ARG A 94 24.39 -4.84 14.94
C ARG A 94 25.49 -5.87 14.76
#